data_AF-A0A925JD64-F1
#
_entry.id   AF-A0A925JD64-F1
#
_cell.length_a   1.000
_cell.length_b   1.000
_cell.length_c   1.000
_cell.angle_alpha   90.00
_cell.angle_beta   90.00
_cell.angle_gamma   90.00
#
_symmetry.space_group_name_H-M   'P 1'
#
loop_
_entity.id
_entity.type
_entity.pdbx_description
1 polymer ?
#
loop_
_entity_poly.entity_id
_entity_poly.type
_entity_poly.pdbx_seq_one_letter_code
_entity_poly.pdbx_strand_id
1 'polypeptide(L)'
;MKILVRLPNWLGDMVMSIGFINALRQVYPNAQIDVIAKKGIDTLLDFFPEIANRYVFSKSEYPGLAGAYRFGKSIRQTTKADLYFSLPDSFSTAVTGLGSGAAKRIGYRKELRSILLTNAYNRPENIHRVDEYIHLLQKFSEKDIKVQPIRLTIPSRNPSGGLLINVNSEASSRRLPVEKAASLVQDVLDQFPQHTISMLGGPSDTAHVNDVINLLTPGHQINNLCGKTSIATLIQTMTDAALVITTDSGPAHLANATGTPVIVLFGAGNENNTAPYNKENLEIIRMGKLPCEPCRNNVCKIYGNPKCLQDIDNGFVIDAVSRWLIHSR
;
A
#
# COMPACT_ATOMS: atom_id res chain seq x y z
N MET A 1 -29.09 -0.02 5.85
CA MET A 1 -28.09 0.97 6.31
C MET A 1 -27.04 1.15 5.23
N LYS A 2 -26.62 2.38 4.98
CA LYS A 2 -25.63 2.74 3.96
C LYS A 2 -24.41 3.42 4.60
N ILE A 3 -23.23 2.91 4.29
CA ILE A 3 -21.96 3.36 4.86
C ILE A 3 -21.09 3.88 3.72
N LEU A 4 -20.62 5.12 3.84
CA LEU A 4 -19.70 5.75 2.91
C LEU A 4 -18.31 5.84 3.52
N VAL A 5 -17.32 5.23 2.91
CA VAL A 5 -15.93 5.23 3.42
C VAL A 5 -15.03 6.04 2.51
N ARG A 6 -14.38 7.09 3.05
CA ARG A 6 -13.29 7.76 2.35
C ARG A 6 -12.00 6.99 2.56
N LEU A 7 -11.51 6.38 1.48
CA LEU A 7 -10.31 5.56 1.50
C LEU A 7 -9.02 6.41 1.41
N PRO A 8 -7.85 5.84 1.77
CA PRO A 8 -6.56 6.50 1.60
C PRO A 8 -6.20 6.83 0.15
N ASN A 9 -5.18 7.68 -0.02
CA ASN A 9 -4.73 8.15 -1.35
C ASN A 9 -3.46 7.47 -1.86
N TRP A 10 -2.78 6.71 -0.99
CA TRP A 10 -1.53 6.02 -1.29
C TRP A 10 -1.82 4.55 -1.52
N LEU A 11 -1.12 3.93 -2.48
CA LEU A 11 -1.38 2.55 -2.87
C LEU A 11 -1.30 1.57 -1.68
N GLY A 12 -0.25 1.66 -0.86
CA GLY A 12 -0.10 0.79 0.32
C GLY A 12 -1.20 0.98 1.37
N ASP A 13 -1.50 2.24 1.72
CA ASP A 13 -2.59 2.56 2.66
C ASP A 13 -3.96 2.13 2.13
N MET A 14 -4.18 2.23 0.81
CA MET A 14 -5.40 1.79 0.14
C MET A 14 -5.54 0.26 0.28
N VAL A 15 -4.50 -0.52 -0.01
CA VAL A 15 -4.51 -1.98 0.20
C VAL A 15 -4.77 -2.32 1.67
N MET A 16 -4.09 -1.67 2.62
CA MET A 16 -4.30 -1.88 4.05
C MET A 16 -5.75 -1.54 4.50
N SER A 17 -6.44 -0.64 3.81
CA SER A 17 -7.83 -0.31 4.12
C SER A 17 -8.82 -1.46 3.86
N ILE A 18 -8.42 -2.52 3.16
CA ILE A 18 -9.20 -3.76 3.05
C ILE A 18 -9.58 -4.31 4.43
N GLY A 19 -8.68 -4.19 5.42
CA GLY A 19 -8.96 -4.61 6.79
C GLY A 19 -10.15 -3.87 7.41
N PHE A 20 -10.30 -2.58 7.10
CA PHE A 20 -11.45 -1.78 7.52
C PHE A 20 -12.74 -2.21 6.83
N ILE A 21 -12.69 -2.51 5.53
CA ILE A 21 -13.86 -2.99 4.77
C ILE A 21 -14.32 -4.35 5.30
N ASN A 22 -13.39 -5.27 5.56
CA ASN A 22 -13.69 -6.56 6.18
C ASN A 22 -14.29 -6.39 7.58
N ALA A 23 -13.76 -5.47 8.38
CA ALA A 23 -14.28 -5.14 9.71
C ALA A 23 -15.70 -4.58 9.64
N LEU A 24 -16.01 -3.70 8.67
CA LEU A 24 -17.37 -3.20 8.45
C LEU A 24 -18.35 -4.32 8.14
N ARG A 25 -17.97 -5.29 7.30
CA ARG A 25 -18.81 -6.45 6.99
C ARG A 25 -19.07 -7.34 8.22
N GLN A 26 -18.09 -7.50 9.11
CA GLN A 26 -18.31 -8.21 10.38
C GLN A 26 -19.30 -7.48 11.29
N VAL A 27 -19.16 -6.16 11.44
CA VAL A 27 -19.99 -5.35 12.35
C VAL A 27 -21.39 -5.13 11.79
N TYR A 28 -21.50 -4.97 10.46
CA TYR A 28 -22.72 -4.64 9.73
C TYR A 28 -22.88 -5.51 8.46
N PRO A 29 -23.23 -6.81 8.59
CA PRO A 29 -23.25 -7.76 7.48
C PRO A 29 -24.10 -7.33 6.28
N ASN A 30 -25.27 -6.74 6.56
CA ASN A 30 -26.25 -6.34 5.55
C ASN A 30 -26.12 -4.87 5.12
N ALA A 31 -25.06 -4.17 5.52
CA ALA A 31 -24.87 -2.78 5.12
C ALA A 31 -24.45 -2.68 3.66
N GLN A 32 -24.96 -1.66 2.97
CA GLN A 32 -24.37 -1.25 1.71
C GLN A 32 -23.09 -0.45 2.00
N ILE A 33 -21.95 -0.91 1.49
CA ILE A 33 -20.66 -0.23 1.66
C ILE A 33 -20.30 0.46 0.35
N ASP A 34 -20.35 1.78 0.35
CA ASP A 34 -19.89 2.63 -0.73
C ASP A 34 -18.54 3.25 -0.36
N VAL A 35 -17.69 3.50 -1.35
CA VAL A 35 -16.35 4.05 -1.10
C VAL A 35 -16.05 5.27 -1.95
N ILE A 36 -15.21 6.16 -1.40
CA ILE A 36 -14.60 7.27 -2.11
C ILE A 36 -13.11 6.98 -2.28
N ALA A 37 -12.67 6.86 -3.53
CA ALA A 37 -11.26 6.67 -3.89
C ALA A 37 -10.72 7.84 -4.72
N LYS A 38 -9.40 8.05 -4.71
CA LYS A 38 -8.75 9.06 -5.53
C LYS A 38 -8.63 8.54 -6.98
N LYS A 39 -8.89 9.41 -7.96
CA LYS A 39 -8.67 9.12 -9.38
C LYS A 39 -7.24 8.61 -9.63
N GLY A 40 -7.12 7.50 -10.36
CA GLY A 40 -5.86 6.85 -10.72
C GLY A 40 -5.46 5.70 -9.80
N ILE A 41 -6.02 5.61 -8.59
CA ILE A 41 -5.88 4.42 -7.71
C ILE A 41 -7.22 3.68 -7.54
N ASP A 42 -8.31 4.23 -8.08
CA ASP A 42 -9.66 3.69 -7.95
C ASP A 42 -9.85 2.37 -8.71
N THR A 43 -9.04 2.09 -9.73
CA THR A 43 -9.03 0.80 -10.45
C THR A 43 -8.63 -0.37 -9.56
N LEU A 44 -7.91 -0.12 -8.46
CA LEU A 44 -7.61 -1.15 -7.47
C LEU A 44 -8.89 -1.71 -6.82
N LEU A 45 -9.97 -0.93 -6.77
CA LEU A 45 -11.24 -1.36 -6.18
C LEU A 45 -11.91 -2.52 -6.93
N ASP A 46 -11.50 -2.80 -8.17
CA ASP A 46 -11.96 -3.99 -8.92
C ASP A 46 -11.53 -5.30 -8.23
N PHE A 47 -10.50 -5.22 -7.37
CA PHE A 47 -9.91 -6.34 -6.65
C PHE A 47 -10.22 -6.29 -5.15
N PHE A 48 -11.13 -5.41 -4.71
CA PHE A 48 -11.51 -5.33 -3.29
C PHE A 48 -12.62 -6.33 -2.96
N PRO A 49 -12.79 -6.72 -1.69
CA PRO A 49 -14.00 -7.38 -1.21
C PRO A 49 -15.26 -6.55 -1.51
N GLU A 50 -16.43 -7.18 -1.47
CA GLU A 50 -17.70 -6.62 -1.99
C GLU A 50 -17.96 -5.15 -1.56
N ILE A 51 -17.82 -4.25 -2.53
CA ILE A 51 -18.18 -2.83 -2.48
C ILE A 51 -19.39 -2.62 -3.40
N ALA A 52 -20.40 -1.92 -2.90
CA ALA A 52 -21.62 -1.67 -3.66
C ALA A 52 -21.44 -0.57 -4.71
N ASN A 53 -20.84 0.57 -4.34
CA ASN A 53 -20.58 1.67 -5.26
C ASN A 53 -19.22 2.32 -5.00
N ARG A 54 -18.61 2.83 -6.08
CA ARG A 54 -17.39 3.65 -6.02
C ARG A 54 -17.65 5.07 -6.49
N TYR A 55 -17.11 6.03 -5.76
CA TYR A 55 -17.11 7.44 -6.11
C TYR A 55 -15.67 7.91 -6.29
N VAL A 56 -15.34 8.39 -7.49
CA VAL A 56 -13.98 8.77 -7.85
C VAL A 56 -13.78 10.26 -7.59
N PHE A 57 -12.89 10.59 -6.66
CA PHE A 57 -12.53 11.97 -6.34
C PHE A 57 -11.31 12.42 -7.15
N SER A 58 -11.46 13.53 -7.87
CA SER A 58 -10.39 14.21 -8.59
C SER A 58 -10.22 15.65 -8.09
N LYS A 59 -9.00 16.03 -7.71
CA LYS A 59 -8.71 17.41 -7.29
C LYS A 59 -8.85 18.42 -8.43
N SER A 60 -8.62 18.02 -9.68
CA SER A 60 -8.78 18.90 -10.84
C SER A 60 -10.24 19.23 -11.12
N GLU A 61 -11.14 18.26 -10.91
CA GLU A 61 -12.59 18.42 -11.09
C GLU A 61 -13.23 19.09 -9.86
N TYR A 62 -12.70 18.81 -8.66
CA TYR A 62 -13.21 19.30 -7.38
C TYR A 62 -12.10 20.04 -6.60
N PRO A 63 -11.69 21.25 -7.03
CA PRO A 63 -10.61 21.98 -6.41
C PRO A 63 -11.02 22.58 -5.04
N GLY A 64 -10.08 22.53 -4.09
CA GLY A 64 -10.22 23.16 -2.78
C GLY A 64 -11.37 22.60 -1.92
N LEU A 65 -11.69 23.33 -0.85
CA LEU A 65 -12.72 22.93 0.12
C LEU A 65 -14.13 23.01 -0.46
N ALA A 66 -14.40 24.03 -1.29
CA ALA A 66 -15.67 24.14 -2.01
C ALA A 66 -15.88 22.95 -2.95
N GLY A 67 -14.83 22.52 -3.67
CA GLY A 67 -14.85 21.31 -4.49
C GLY A 67 -15.13 20.06 -3.65
N ALA A 68 -14.42 19.89 -2.53
CA ALA A 68 -14.62 18.77 -1.62
C ALA A 68 -16.08 18.67 -1.10
N TYR A 69 -16.70 19.81 -0.76
CA TYR A 69 -18.10 19.88 -0.34
C TYR A 69 -19.05 19.56 -1.49
N ARG A 70 -18.84 20.15 -2.68
CA ARG A 70 -19.66 19.88 -3.88
C ARG A 70 -19.63 18.40 -4.26
N PHE A 71 -18.46 17.77 -4.17
CA PHE A 71 -18.31 16.33 -4.37
C PHE A 71 -19.09 15.51 -3.34
N GLY A 72 -19.01 15.85 -2.06
CA GLY A 72 -19.86 15.21 -1.04
C GLY A 72 -21.35 15.37 -1.38
N LYS A 73 -21.77 16.57 -1.78
CA LYS A 73 -23.16 16.88 -2.13
C LYS A 73 -23.66 16.07 -3.33
N SER A 74 -22.82 15.80 -4.33
CA SER A 74 -23.23 14.94 -5.46
C SER A 74 -23.45 13.49 -5.03
N ILE A 75 -22.64 12.96 -4.10
CA ILE A 75 -22.85 11.62 -3.53
C ILE A 75 -24.16 11.56 -2.72
N ARG A 76 -24.50 12.63 -1.98
CA ARG A 76 -25.75 12.70 -1.20
C ARG A 76 -27.00 12.44 -2.05
N GLN A 77 -26.98 12.83 -3.33
CA GLN A 77 -28.10 12.65 -4.25
C GLN A 77 -28.35 11.17 -4.59
N THR A 78 -27.36 10.29 -4.40
CA THR A 78 -27.43 8.87 -4.78
C THR A 78 -27.43 7.93 -3.57
N THR A 79 -26.45 8.05 -2.65
CA THR A 79 -26.36 7.13 -1.50
C THR A 79 -27.31 7.51 -0.38
N LYS A 80 -27.37 8.79 0.03
CA LYS A 80 -27.92 9.22 1.34
C LYS A 80 -27.36 8.36 2.48
N ALA A 81 -26.05 8.46 2.74
CA ALA A 81 -25.36 7.61 3.69
C ALA A 81 -25.82 7.86 5.14
N ASP A 82 -25.93 6.81 5.95
CA ASP A 82 -26.18 6.90 7.40
C ASP A 82 -24.88 7.22 8.14
N LEU A 83 -23.81 6.51 7.75
CA LEU A 83 -22.48 6.61 8.33
C LEU A 83 -21.47 7.06 7.27
N TYR A 84 -20.59 7.98 7.65
CA TYR A 84 -19.42 8.36 6.88
C TYR A 84 -18.15 8.13 7.69
N PHE A 85 -17.24 7.30 7.21
CA PHE A 85 -15.92 7.10 7.82
C PHE A 85 -14.84 7.79 6.99
N SER A 86 -13.99 8.59 7.64
CA SER A 86 -12.80 9.16 7.00
C SER A 86 -11.53 8.49 7.52
N LEU A 87 -10.90 7.67 6.67
CA LEU A 87 -9.62 7.04 6.98
C LEU A 87 -8.42 8.00 6.82
N PRO A 88 -8.36 8.88 5.78
CA PRO A 88 -7.36 9.94 5.75
C PRO A 88 -7.59 10.97 6.85
N ASP A 89 -6.54 11.71 7.21
CA ASP A 89 -6.62 12.73 8.26
C ASP A 89 -6.96 14.15 7.78
N SER A 90 -7.03 14.37 6.46
CA SER A 90 -7.09 15.74 5.96
C SER A 90 -8.42 16.44 6.25
N PHE A 91 -8.37 17.74 6.54
CA PHE A 91 -9.57 18.56 6.77
C PHE A 91 -10.57 18.48 5.59
N SER A 92 -10.05 18.46 4.36
CA SER A 92 -10.86 18.34 3.14
C SER A 92 -11.72 17.07 3.09
N THR A 93 -11.29 15.95 3.68
CA THR A 93 -12.14 14.76 3.75
C THR A 93 -13.33 14.95 4.67
N ALA A 94 -13.16 15.64 5.81
CA ALA A 94 -14.27 15.94 6.70
C ALA A 94 -15.27 16.90 6.04
N VAL A 95 -14.80 17.83 5.19
CA VAL A 95 -15.66 18.69 4.35
C VAL A 95 -16.46 17.85 3.33
N THR A 96 -15.85 16.86 2.69
CA THR A 96 -16.59 15.89 1.85
C THR A 96 -17.63 15.13 2.65
N GLY A 97 -17.28 14.69 3.87
CA GLY A 97 -18.22 14.07 4.81
C GLY A 97 -19.42 14.97 5.13
N LEU A 98 -19.18 16.25 5.41
CA LEU A 98 -20.25 17.24 5.63
C LEU A 98 -21.15 17.37 4.39
N GLY A 99 -20.55 17.49 3.20
CA GLY A 99 -21.29 17.59 1.93
C GLY A 99 -22.15 16.35 1.63
N SER A 100 -21.67 15.16 2.01
CA SER A 100 -22.41 13.90 1.84
C SER A 100 -23.72 13.85 2.61
N GLY A 101 -23.89 14.72 3.62
CA GLY A 101 -25.08 14.77 4.47
C GLY A 101 -25.23 13.56 5.39
N ALA A 102 -24.17 12.76 5.59
CA ALA A 102 -24.23 11.60 6.46
C ALA A 102 -24.58 11.97 7.91
N ALA A 103 -25.50 11.22 8.52
CA ALA A 103 -26.01 11.49 9.86
C ALA A 103 -24.90 11.41 10.91
N LYS A 104 -24.02 10.41 10.79
CA LYS A 104 -22.79 10.30 11.58
C LYS A 104 -21.56 10.40 10.69
N ARG A 105 -20.60 11.24 11.09
CA ARG A 105 -19.31 11.45 10.41
C ARG A 105 -18.19 11.15 11.40
N ILE A 106 -17.45 10.09 11.11
CA ILE A 106 -16.52 9.43 12.02
C ILE A 106 -15.08 9.58 11.49
N GLY A 107 -14.15 9.95 12.37
CA GLY A 107 -12.74 10.05 12.03
C GLY A 107 -11.86 10.42 13.22
N TYR A 108 -10.54 10.48 13.01
CA TYR A 108 -9.58 10.88 14.03
C TYR A 108 -9.45 12.41 14.17
N ARG A 109 -9.07 12.89 15.35
CA ARG A 109 -8.81 14.32 15.62
C ARG A 109 -7.46 14.72 15.02
N LYS A 110 -7.50 15.29 13.81
CA LYS A 110 -6.35 15.89 13.11
C LYS A 110 -6.79 17.12 12.33
N GLU A 111 -5.85 18.02 12.05
CA GLU A 111 -6.05 19.22 11.22
C GLU A 111 -7.32 20.02 11.56
N LEU A 112 -7.66 20.17 12.86
CA LEU A 112 -8.87 20.88 13.34
C LEU A 112 -10.20 20.37 12.77
N ARG A 113 -10.24 19.19 12.15
CA ARG A 113 -11.41 18.65 11.45
C ARG A 113 -12.53 18.17 12.39
N SER A 114 -12.28 18.14 13.69
CA SER A 114 -13.23 17.67 14.70
C SER A 114 -14.54 18.46 14.71
N ILE A 115 -14.53 19.74 14.29
CA ILE A 115 -15.73 20.57 14.17
C ILE A 115 -16.71 20.06 13.10
N LEU A 116 -16.21 19.29 12.12
CA LEU A 116 -17.01 18.76 11.01
C LEU A 116 -17.41 17.29 11.22
N LEU A 117 -16.77 16.61 12.17
CA LEU A 117 -17.06 15.23 12.55
C LEU A 117 -18.11 15.21 13.66
N THR A 118 -19.05 14.27 13.60
CA THR A 118 -19.98 14.04 14.73
C THR A 118 -19.35 13.16 15.80
N ASN A 119 -18.42 12.29 15.39
CA ASN A 119 -17.71 11.36 16.26
C ASN A 119 -16.23 11.46 15.95
N ALA A 120 -15.51 12.22 16.78
CA ALA A 120 -14.08 12.45 16.63
C ALA A 120 -13.31 11.75 17.76
N TYR A 121 -12.40 10.86 17.39
CA TYR A 121 -11.60 10.06 18.34
C TYR A 121 -10.13 10.47 18.31
N ASN A 122 -9.41 10.22 19.39
CA ASN A 122 -7.95 10.34 19.37
C ASN A 122 -7.36 9.16 18.59
N ARG A 123 -6.34 9.45 17.78
CA ARG A 123 -5.65 8.41 17.04
C ARG A 123 -4.76 7.61 18.00
N PRO A 124 -4.80 6.27 17.99
CA PRO A 124 -3.88 5.48 18.77
C PRO A 124 -2.45 5.66 18.26
N GLU A 125 -1.48 5.54 19.14
CA GLU A 125 -0.06 5.63 18.79
C GLU A 125 0.57 4.23 18.76
N ASN A 126 1.63 4.08 17.96
CA ASN A 126 2.50 2.90 17.94
C ASN A 126 1.80 1.56 17.62
N ILE A 127 0.68 1.58 16.89
CA ILE A 127 0.05 0.37 16.34
C ILE A 127 0.17 0.31 14.82
N HIS A 128 -0.16 -0.84 14.23
CA HIS A 128 -0.12 -1.01 12.79
C HIS A 128 -1.24 -0.24 12.10
N ARG A 129 -1.02 0.28 10.87
CA ARG A 129 -2.00 1.09 10.15
C ARG A 129 -3.35 0.40 9.93
N VAL A 130 -3.33 -0.90 9.64
CA VAL A 130 -4.55 -1.72 9.55
C VAL A 130 -5.33 -1.69 10.88
N ASP A 131 -4.62 -1.86 12.00
CA ASP A 131 -5.21 -1.84 13.33
C ASP A 131 -5.70 -0.43 13.67
N GLU A 132 -5.02 0.64 13.24
CA GLU A 132 -5.53 2.01 13.36
C GLU A 132 -6.87 2.19 12.64
N TYR A 133 -7.05 1.62 11.45
CA TYR A 133 -8.32 1.71 10.77
C TYR A 133 -9.41 0.93 11.52
N ILE A 134 -9.13 -0.31 11.92
CA ILE A 134 -10.09 -1.17 12.63
C ILE A 134 -10.46 -0.57 13.99
N HIS A 135 -9.48 0.01 14.70
CA HIS A 135 -9.68 0.70 15.98
C HIS A 135 -10.71 1.83 15.87
N LEU A 136 -10.75 2.56 14.75
CA LEU A 136 -11.74 3.62 14.54
C LEU A 136 -13.17 3.05 14.55
N LEU A 137 -13.36 1.88 13.93
CA LEU A 137 -14.64 1.19 13.91
C LEU A 137 -14.97 0.58 15.28
N GLN A 138 -14.01 -0.02 15.97
CA GLN A 138 -14.21 -0.53 17.33
C GLN A 138 -14.66 0.59 18.28
N LYS A 139 -14.00 1.76 18.23
CA LYS A 139 -14.38 2.94 19.02
C LYS A 139 -15.79 3.44 18.74
N PHE A 140 -16.26 3.36 17.49
CA PHE A 140 -17.58 3.82 17.11
C PHE A 140 -18.68 2.80 17.39
N SER A 141 -18.40 1.53 17.11
CA SER A 141 -19.40 0.45 17.20
C SER A 141 -19.44 -0.22 18.58
N GLU A 142 -18.42 0.00 19.42
CA GLU A 142 -18.22 -0.64 20.72
C GLU A 142 -18.18 -2.17 20.63
N LYS A 143 -17.87 -2.71 19.44
CA LYS A 143 -17.70 -4.15 19.22
C LYS A 143 -16.23 -4.51 19.14
N ASP A 144 -15.91 -5.68 19.66
CA ASP A 144 -14.64 -6.32 19.34
C ASP A 144 -14.66 -6.85 17.90
N ILE A 145 -13.50 -6.77 17.23
CA ILE A 145 -13.39 -7.07 15.80
C ILE A 145 -12.13 -7.91 15.60
N LYS A 146 -12.32 -9.11 15.06
CA LYS A 146 -11.21 -9.96 14.67
C LYS A 146 -10.61 -9.47 13.36
N VAL A 147 -9.32 -9.18 13.36
CA VAL A 147 -8.63 -8.80 12.13
C VAL A 147 -8.54 -10.01 11.19
N GLN A 148 -8.93 -9.79 9.94
CA GLN A 148 -8.85 -10.78 8.86
C GLN A 148 -7.60 -10.50 8.01
N PRO A 149 -7.04 -11.51 7.32
CA PRO A 149 -5.99 -11.30 6.34
C PRO A 149 -6.40 -10.25 5.29
N ILE A 150 -5.42 -9.45 4.87
CA ILE A 150 -5.60 -8.41 3.85
C ILE A 150 -5.43 -9.06 2.48
N ARG A 151 -6.53 -9.49 1.86
CA ARG A 151 -6.50 -10.17 0.55
C ARG A 151 -7.23 -9.37 -0.51
N LEU A 152 -6.65 -9.35 -1.70
CA LEU A 152 -7.33 -8.93 -2.91
C LEU A 152 -8.20 -10.09 -3.44
N THR A 153 -9.30 -9.75 -4.10
CA THR A 153 -10.11 -10.67 -4.90
C THR A 153 -9.37 -10.94 -6.21
N ILE A 154 -8.70 -12.09 -6.30
CA ILE A 154 -7.91 -12.48 -7.47
C ILE A 154 -8.76 -13.39 -8.36
N PRO A 155 -8.88 -13.11 -9.68
CA PRO A 155 -9.71 -13.92 -10.57
C PRO A 155 -9.10 -15.30 -10.87
N SER A 156 -7.78 -15.38 -11.10
CA SER A 156 -7.09 -16.65 -11.39
C SER A 156 -5.60 -16.56 -11.10
N ARG A 157 -4.97 -17.69 -10.74
CA ARG A 157 -3.53 -17.81 -10.51
C ARG A 157 -2.91 -18.71 -11.56
N ASN A 158 -1.94 -18.21 -12.30
CA ASN A 158 -1.20 -18.93 -13.33
C ASN A 158 0.30 -18.85 -13.02
N PRO A 159 0.83 -19.66 -12.09
CA PRO A 159 2.20 -19.56 -11.64
C PRO A 159 3.20 -19.63 -12.80
N SER A 160 4.00 -18.58 -12.97
CA SER A 160 5.03 -18.44 -14.00
C SER A 160 6.41 -18.86 -13.51
N GLY A 161 6.60 -18.96 -12.19
CA GLY A 161 7.90 -19.19 -11.58
C GLY A 161 8.84 -17.97 -11.58
N GLY A 162 8.43 -16.83 -12.15
CA GLY A 162 9.29 -15.63 -12.26
C GLY A 162 9.52 -14.90 -10.94
N LEU A 163 10.62 -14.14 -10.87
CA LEU A 163 10.93 -13.24 -9.76
C LEU A 163 10.65 -11.79 -10.19
N LEU A 164 10.00 -11.03 -9.32
CA LEU A 164 9.76 -9.61 -9.53
C LEU A 164 10.60 -8.78 -8.57
N ILE A 165 11.22 -7.73 -9.07
CA ILE A 165 12.07 -6.85 -8.27
C ILE A 165 11.56 -5.41 -8.39
N ASN A 166 11.20 -4.78 -7.27
CA ASN A 166 10.90 -3.35 -7.18
C ASN A 166 11.84 -2.65 -6.19
N VAL A 167 12.89 -2.01 -6.71
CA VAL A 167 13.86 -1.24 -5.92
C VAL A 167 13.44 0.20 -5.62
N ASN A 168 12.22 0.58 -6.02
CA ASN A 168 11.72 1.96 -6.00
C ASN A 168 10.77 2.26 -4.84
N SER A 169 10.81 3.51 -4.38
CA SER A 169 9.80 4.10 -3.50
C SER A 169 9.67 5.60 -3.76
N GLU A 170 8.47 6.16 -3.59
CA GLU A 170 8.22 7.61 -3.77
C GLU A 170 9.05 8.45 -2.79
N ALA A 171 9.22 7.95 -1.56
CA ALA A 171 10.14 8.54 -0.60
C ALA A 171 11.57 8.12 -0.94
N SER A 172 12.45 9.08 -1.27
CA SER A 172 13.85 8.79 -1.63
C SER A 172 14.62 8.09 -0.51
N SER A 173 14.25 8.31 0.75
CA SER A 173 14.75 7.58 1.93
C SER A 173 14.43 6.08 1.98
N ARG A 174 13.49 5.61 1.15
CA ARG A 174 13.05 4.22 1.04
C ARG A 174 13.37 3.60 -0.32
N ARG A 175 13.95 4.36 -1.24
CA ARG A 175 14.42 3.88 -2.55
C ARG A 175 15.85 3.35 -2.38
N LEU A 176 16.17 2.20 -2.96
CA LEU A 176 17.55 1.71 -2.95
C LEU A 176 18.46 2.67 -3.75
N PRO A 177 19.68 2.97 -3.30
CA PRO A 177 20.68 3.65 -4.14
C PRO A 177 20.95 2.83 -5.41
N VAL A 178 21.25 3.50 -6.53
CA VAL A 178 21.38 2.86 -7.85
C VAL A 178 22.43 1.74 -7.83
N GLU A 179 23.60 1.99 -7.27
CA GLU A 179 24.71 1.03 -7.21
C GLU A 179 24.35 -0.17 -6.33
N LYS A 180 23.64 0.08 -5.22
CA LYS A 180 23.17 -0.98 -4.33
C LYS A 180 22.09 -1.84 -5.00
N ALA A 181 21.14 -1.20 -5.69
CA ALA A 181 20.12 -1.88 -6.45
C ALA A 181 20.72 -2.74 -7.57
N ALA A 182 21.68 -2.20 -8.33
CA ALA A 182 22.37 -2.93 -9.38
C ALA A 182 23.13 -4.14 -8.83
N SER A 183 23.87 -3.97 -7.73
CA SER A 183 24.56 -5.07 -7.05
C SER A 183 23.59 -6.16 -6.59
N LEU A 184 22.47 -5.81 -5.97
CA LEU A 184 21.46 -6.80 -5.56
C LEU A 184 20.83 -7.52 -6.75
N VAL A 185 20.45 -6.78 -7.80
CA VAL A 185 19.84 -7.37 -9.00
C VAL A 185 20.83 -8.30 -9.69
N GLN A 186 22.11 -7.93 -9.77
CA GLN A 186 23.17 -8.79 -10.30
C GLN A 186 23.30 -10.09 -9.50
N ASP A 187 23.36 -10.02 -8.17
CA ASP A 187 23.44 -11.21 -7.32
C ASP A 187 22.22 -12.14 -7.53
N VAL A 188 21.01 -11.58 -7.71
CA VAL A 188 19.82 -12.37 -8.00
C VAL A 188 19.89 -13.01 -9.40
N LEU A 189 20.39 -12.31 -10.41
CA LEU A 189 20.57 -12.85 -11.75
C LEU A 189 21.58 -14.00 -11.77
N ASP A 190 22.71 -13.83 -11.08
CA ASP A 190 23.81 -14.81 -11.05
C ASP A 190 23.42 -16.08 -10.29
N GLN A 191 22.69 -15.94 -9.17
CA GLN A 191 22.32 -17.06 -8.30
C GLN A 191 21.07 -17.81 -8.76
N PHE A 192 20.20 -17.16 -9.55
CA PHE A 192 18.91 -17.73 -9.98
C PHE A 192 18.70 -17.67 -11.50
N PRO A 193 19.67 -18.11 -12.33
CA PRO A 193 19.61 -17.97 -13.79
C PRO A 193 18.47 -18.74 -14.46
N GLN A 194 17.88 -19.72 -13.77
CA GLN A 194 16.71 -20.47 -14.23
C GLN A 194 15.38 -19.71 -14.16
N HIS A 195 15.34 -18.59 -13.43
CA HIS A 195 14.11 -17.82 -13.25
C HIS A 195 14.08 -16.61 -14.17
N THR A 196 12.91 -16.35 -14.76
CA THR A 196 12.64 -15.07 -15.43
C THR A 196 12.60 -13.96 -14.38
N ILE A 197 13.49 -12.97 -14.50
CA ILE A 197 13.58 -11.84 -13.57
C ILE A 197 13.05 -10.57 -14.25
N SER A 198 12.14 -9.87 -13.56
CA SER A 198 11.51 -8.64 -14.08
C SER A 198 11.60 -7.48 -13.10
N MET A 199 11.98 -6.31 -13.60
CA MET A 199 11.99 -5.05 -12.84
C MET A 199 10.63 -4.37 -12.92
N LEU A 200 10.13 -3.92 -11.76
CA LEU A 200 8.88 -3.18 -11.61
C LEU A 200 9.16 -1.71 -11.26
N GLY A 201 8.16 -0.86 -11.51
CA GLY A 201 8.17 0.56 -11.15
C GLY A 201 7.05 1.31 -11.84
N GLY A 202 6.72 2.50 -11.32
CA GLY A 202 5.79 3.41 -11.99
C GLY A 202 6.48 4.19 -13.13
N PRO A 203 5.73 4.92 -13.97
CA PRO A 203 6.33 5.77 -15.01
C PRO A 203 7.37 6.76 -14.47
N SER A 204 7.19 7.27 -13.26
CA SER A 204 8.13 8.17 -12.57
C SER A 204 9.45 7.51 -12.15
N ASP A 205 9.52 6.18 -12.12
CA ASP A 205 10.70 5.44 -11.69
C ASP A 205 11.60 5.01 -12.87
N THR A 206 11.18 5.28 -14.11
CA THR A 206 11.85 4.82 -15.33
C THR A 206 13.33 5.18 -15.39
N ALA A 207 13.69 6.42 -15.02
CA ALA A 207 15.08 6.86 -15.01
C ALA A 207 15.93 6.02 -14.04
N HIS A 208 15.46 5.85 -12.81
CA HIS A 208 16.15 5.07 -11.79
C HIS A 208 16.30 3.59 -12.19
N VAL A 209 15.24 2.97 -12.73
CA VAL A 209 15.30 1.57 -13.17
C VAL A 209 16.27 1.41 -14.34
N ASN A 210 16.31 2.36 -15.28
CA ASN A 210 17.25 2.32 -16.38
C ASN A 210 18.69 2.47 -15.89
N ASP A 211 18.96 3.38 -14.94
CA ASP A 211 20.30 3.53 -14.35
C ASP A 211 20.77 2.23 -13.67
N VAL A 212 19.86 1.54 -12.96
CA VAL A 212 20.16 0.22 -12.37
C VAL A 212 20.49 -0.82 -13.44
N ILE A 213 19.67 -0.92 -14.49
CA ILE A 213 19.88 -1.89 -15.58
C ILE A 213 21.19 -1.62 -16.33
N ASN A 214 21.55 -0.35 -16.54
CA ASN A 214 22.77 0.03 -17.25
C ASN A 214 24.07 -0.36 -16.50
N LEU A 215 23.99 -0.60 -15.19
CA LEU A 215 25.12 -1.06 -14.38
C LEU A 215 25.24 -2.60 -14.32
N LEU A 216 24.29 -3.34 -14.87
CA LEU A 216 24.33 -4.81 -14.87
C LEU A 216 25.35 -5.32 -15.89
N THR A 217 25.93 -6.47 -15.59
CA THR A 217 26.85 -7.14 -16.51
C THR A 217 26.10 -7.68 -17.74
N PRO A 218 26.65 -7.50 -18.96
CA PRO A 218 26.08 -8.09 -20.16
C PRO A 218 26.02 -9.61 -20.06
N GLY A 219 24.95 -10.22 -20.59
CA GLY A 219 24.78 -11.69 -20.64
C GLY A 219 23.53 -12.19 -19.92
N HIS A 220 22.99 -11.39 -18.99
CA HIS A 220 21.74 -11.68 -18.32
C HIS A 220 20.54 -11.01 -19.02
N GLN A 221 19.43 -11.73 -19.14
CA GLN A 221 18.19 -11.19 -19.69
C GLN A 221 17.27 -10.74 -18.55
N ILE A 222 17.03 -9.44 -18.44
CA ILE A 222 16.11 -8.85 -17.45
C ILE A 222 14.95 -8.14 -18.12
N ASN A 223 13.73 -8.45 -17.69
CA ASN A 223 12.54 -7.84 -18.25
C ASN A 223 12.23 -6.51 -17.55
N ASN A 224 12.39 -5.39 -18.24
CA ASN A 224 12.01 -4.09 -17.70
C ASN A 224 10.50 -3.84 -17.90
N LEU A 225 9.70 -4.00 -16.84
CA LEU A 225 8.26 -3.72 -16.80
C LEU A 225 7.93 -2.34 -16.19
N CYS A 226 8.94 -1.54 -15.83
CA CYS A 226 8.75 -0.22 -15.23
C CYS A 226 7.94 0.70 -16.16
N GLY A 227 6.85 1.26 -15.64
CA GLY A 227 5.94 2.13 -16.39
C GLY A 227 5.11 1.42 -17.47
N LYS A 228 5.21 0.09 -17.59
CA LYS A 228 4.54 -0.71 -18.65
C LYS A 228 3.35 -1.52 -18.15
N THR A 229 3.01 -1.44 -16.87
CA THR A 229 1.91 -2.19 -16.26
C THR A 229 0.78 -1.27 -15.82
N SER A 230 -0.47 -1.65 -16.13
CA SER A 230 -1.64 -1.13 -15.42
C SER A 230 -1.70 -1.72 -13.99
N ILE A 231 -2.55 -1.19 -13.10
CA ILE A 231 -2.77 -1.79 -11.77
C ILE A 231 -3.27 -3.24 -11.90
N ALA A 232 -4.20 -3.50 -12.81
CA ALA A 232 -4.72 -4.85 -13.05
C ALA A 232 -3.62 -5.80 -13.54
N THR A 233 -2.81 -5.35 -14.50
CA THR A 233 -1.66 -6.14 -15.01
C THR A 233 -0.65 -6.39 -13.91
N LEU A 234 -0.32 -5.39 -13.09
CA LEU A 234 0.62 -5.52 -11.99
C LEU A 234 0.15 -6.56 -10.96
N ILE A 235 -1.14 -6.54 -10.60
CA ILE A 235 -1.75 -7.53 -9.70
C ILE A 235 -1.64 -8.94 -10.28
N GLN A 236 -1.94 -9.11 -11.57
CA GLN A 236 -1.81 -10.42 -12.23
C GLN A 236 -0.35 -10.87 -12.27
N THR A 237 0.58 -10.00 -12.67
CA THR A 237 2.02 -10.30 -12.70
C THR A 237 2.53 -10.71 -11.31
N MET A 238 2.12 -10.01 -10.25
CA MET A 238 2.47 -10.38 -8.87
C MET A 238 1.84 -11.70 -8.45
N THR A 239 0.57 -11.92 -8.79
CA THR A 239 -0.18 -13.16 -8.50
C THR A 239 0.51 -14.39 -9.08
N ASP A 240 1.08 -14.26 -10.27
CA ASP A 240 1.73 -15.33 -11.04
C ASP A 240 3.23 -15.48 -10.73
N ALA A 241 3.82 -14.55 -9.98
CA ALA A 241 5.22 -14.64 -9.59
C ALA A 241 5.47 -15.69 -8.51
N ALA A 242 6.67 -16.26 -8.50
CA ALA A 242 7.13 -17.12 -7.40
C ALA A 242 7.46 -16.28 -6.15
N LEU A 243 8.02 -15.09 -6.35
CA LEU A 243 8.49 -14.22 -5.28
C LEU A 243 8.58 -12.77 -5.76
N VAL A 244 8.31 -11.84 -4.85
CA VAL A 244 8.53 -10.40 -5.07
C VAL A 244 9.58 -9.88 -4.08
N ILE A 245 10.63 -9.26 -4.60
CA ILE A 245 11.64 -8.54 -3.80
C ILE A 245 11.37 -7.06 -3.95
N THR A 246 11.20 -6.32 -2.86
CA THR A 246 10.83 -4.91 -2.97
C THR A 246 11.29 -4.07 -1.78
N THR A 247 11.33 -2.75 -1.95
CA THR A 247 11.44 -1.81 -0.83
C THR A 247 10.06 -1.49 -0.22
N ASP A 248 10.05 -0.86 0.97
CA ASP A 248 8.83 -0.35 1.61
C ASP A 248 8.11 0.69 0.72
N SER A 249 7.10 0.21 -0.02
CA SER A 249 6.39 0.92 -1.08
C SER A 249 5.03 0.28 -1.36
N GLY A 250 4.17 0.97 -2.12
CA GLY A 250 2.85 0.45 -2.51
C GLY A 250 2.88 -0.98 -3.12
N PRO A 251 3.81 -1.29 -4.05
CA PRO A 251 4.01 -2.65 -4.58
C PRO A 251 4.20 -3.74 -3.52
N ALA A 252 4.83 -3.45 -2.38
CA ALA A 252 5.03 -4.42 -1.29
C ALA A 252 3.71 -4.88 -0.68
N HIS A 253 2.82 -3.93 -0.39
CA HIS A 253 1.49 -4.23 0.12
C HIS A 253 0.64 -4.96 -0.91
N LEU A 254 0.77 -4.59 -2.18
CA LEU A 254 0.03 -5.20 -3.28
C LEU A 254 0.40 -6.69 -3.41
N ALA A 255 1.70 -7.01 -3.52
CA ALA A 255 2.20 -8.38 -3.59
C ALA A 255 1.82 -9.20 -2.34
N ASN A 256 1.90 -8.60 -1.15
CA ASN A 256 1.48 -9.27 0.07
C ASN A 256 -0.02 -9.61 0.07
N ALA A 257 -0.84 -8.73 -0.50
CA ALA A 257 -2.28 -8.92 -0.60
C ALA A 257 -2.71 -9.88 -1.72
N THR A 258 -1.85 -10.14 -2.71
CA THR A 258 -2.07 -11.22 -3.69
C THR A 258 -1.77 -12.62 -3.12
N GLY A 259 -1.17 -12.70 -1.93
CA GLY A 259 -0.72 -13.97 -1.36
C GLY A 259 0.61 -14.47 -1.92
N THR A 260 1.26 -13.69 -2.78
CA THR A 260 2.59 -14.01 -3.30
C THR A 260 3.63 -13.78 -2.20
N PRO A 261 4.61 -14.69 -2.02
CA PRO A 261 5.78 -14.43 -1.18
C PRO A 261 6.41 -13.07 -1.48
N VAL A 262 6.68 -12.29 -0.44
CA VAL A 262 7.31 -10.97 -0.58
C VAL A 262 8.44 -10.78 0.43
N ILE A 263 9.60 -10.37 -0.07
CA ILE A 263 10.73 -9.89 0.73
C ILE A 263 10.72 -8.37 0.65
N VAL A 264 10.63 -7.70 1.80
CA VAL A 264 10.63 -6.25 1.91
C VAL A 264 11.92 -5.77 2.55
N LEU A 265 12.70 -5.02 1.77
CA LEU A 265 13.90 -4.32 2.21
C LEU A 265 13.47 -3.01 2.88
N PHE A 266 13.60 -2.97 4.20
CA PHE A 266 13.09 -1.88 5.02
C PHE A 266 14.20 -0.91 5.41
N GLY A 267 14.04 0.35 4.98
CA GLY A 267 14.93 1.46 5.30
C GLY A 267 14.28 2.44 6.27
N ALA A 268 14.05 3.68 5.82
CA ALA A 268 13.20 4.61 6.56
C ALA A 268 11.77 4.08 6.69
N GLY A 269 11.09 4.46 7.77
CA GLY A 269 9.81 3.93 8.21
C GLY A 269 9.98 2.97 9.39
N ASN A 270 8.84 2.55 9.95
CA ASN A 270 8.79 1.56 11.02
C ASN A 270 7.86 0.43 10.58
N GLU A 271 8.42 -0.76 10.41
CA GLU A 271 7.77 -1.99 10.00
C GLU A 271 6.60 -2.36 10.92
N ASN A 272 6.68 -2.06 12.21
CA ASN A 272 5.57 -2.30 13.14
C ASN A 272 4.35 -1.41 12.84
N ASN A 273 4.52 -0.32 12.09
CA ASN A 273 3.45 0.59 11.74
C ASN A 273 2.92 0.39 10.31
N THR A 274 3.80 0.07 9.36
CA THR A 274 3.46 0.11 7.92
C THR A 274 4.00 -1.04 7.10
N ALA A 275 4.46 -2.15 7.69
CA ALA A 275 4.78 -3.32 6.88
C ALA A 275 3.52 -3.86 6.17
N PRO A 276 3.68 -4.67 5.10
CA PRO A 276 2.55 -5.47 4.65
C PRO A 276 1.99 -6.34 5.79
N TYR A 277 0.68 -6.53 5.82
CA TYR A 277 0.02 -7.02 7.05
C TYR A 277 0.12 -8.54 7.23
N ASN A 278 0.05 -9.28 6.12
CA ASN A 278 -0.02 -10.74 6.15
C ASN A 278 1.38 -11.31 6.40
N LYS A 279 1.61 -11.85 7.59
CA LYS A 279 2.92 -12.36 8.03
C LYS A 279 3.29 -13.69 7.35
N GLU A 280 2.30 -14.45 6.90
CA GLU A 280 2.46 -15.79 6.33
C GLU A 280 3.22 -15.81 5.00
N ASN A 281 3.21 -14.71 4.26
CA ASN A 281 3.89 -14.57 2.97
C ASN A 281 4.83 -13.36 2.94
N LEU A 282 5.29 -12.91 4.10
CA LEU A 282 6.13 -11.73 4.25
C LEU A 282 7.43 -12.07 4.96
N GLU A 283 8.51 -11.59 4.41
CA GLU A 283 9.79 -11.49 5.08
C GLU A 283 10.30 -10.04 5.04
N ILE A 284 10.78 -9.55 6.17
CA ILE A 284 11.30 -8.19 6.31
C ILE A 284 12.80 -8.28 6.55
N ILE A 285 13.58 -7.58 5.74
CA ILE A 285 15.03 -7.43 5.91
C ILE A 285 15.32 -5.97 6.19
N ARG A 286 15.91 -5.71 7.36
CA ARG A 286 16.32 -4.39 7.82
C ARG A 286 17.76 -4.50 8.32
N MET A 287 18.58 -3.47 8.05
CA MET A 287 19.93 -3.41 8.60
C MET A 287 19.92 -3.18 10.13
N GLY A 288 19.17 -2.19 10.62
CA GLY A 288 18.80 -2.09 12.04
C GLY A 288 19.94 -1.76 13.00
N LYS A 289 21.08 -1.27 12.50
CA LYS A 289 22.27 -0.94 13.30
C LYS A 289 22.56 0.57 13.31
N LEU A 290 21.83 1.40 12.57
CA LEU A 290 22.04 2.85 12.63
C LEU A 290 21.27 3.48 13.77
N PRO A 291 21.84 4.47 14.47
CA PRO A 291 21.16 5.18 15.57
C PRO A 291 19.86 5.87 15.17
N CYS A 292 19.66 6.14 13.88
CA CYS A 292 18.46 6.81 13.39
C CYS A 292 17.30 5.84 13.09
N GLU A 293 17.52 4.53 13.11
CA GLU A 293 16.49 3.54 12.75
C GLU A 293 15.56 3.24 13.95
N PRO A 294 14.23 3.26 13.77
CA PRO A 294 13.49 3.68 12.57
C PRO A 294 13.33 5.22 12.49
N CYS A 295 13.69 5.82 11.35
CA CYS A 295 13.38 7.23 11.08
C CYS A 295 12.12 7.34 10.22
N ARG A 296 11.36 8.44 10.28
CA ARG A 296 10.11 8.62 9.51
C ARG A 296 10.19 9.70 8.42
N ASN A 297 11.40 10.18 8.10
CA ASN A 297 11.61 11.22 7.09
C ASN A 297 11.51 10.63 5.67
N ASN A 298 10.93 11.38 4.73
CA ASN A 298 10.88 10.96 3.32
C ASN A 298 12.22 11.10 2.57
N VAL A 299 13.15 11.90 3.11
CA VAL A 299 14.52 12.12 2.59
C VAL A 299 15.51 11.86 3.73
N CYS A 300 16.63 11.19 3.44
CA CYS A 300 17.67 10.98 4.44
C CYS A 300 18.46 12.26 4.69
N LYS A 301 18.25 12.88 5.86
CA LYS A 301 18.95 14.11 6.25
C LYS A 301 20.29 13.88 6.96
N ILE A 302 20.53 12.67 7.46
CA ILE A 302 21.69 12.36 8.30
C ILE A 302 22.89 11.96 7.43
N TYR A 303 22.68 11.07 6.47
CA TYR A 303 23.75 10.53 5.62
C TYR A 303 23.70 11.06 4.17
N GLY A 304 22.68 11.84 3.80
CA GLY A 304 22.46 12.33 2.43
C GLY A 304 21.93 11.27 1.46
N ASN A 305 22.11 9.98 1.77
CA ASN A 305 21.57 8.84 1.05
C ASN A 305 20.92 7.84 2.04
N PRO A 306 20.09 6.90 1.57
CA PRO A 306 19.45 5.92 2.45
C PRO A 306 20.46 4.83 2.87
N LYS A 307 21.39 5.20 3.76
CA LYS A 307 22.42 4.31 4.31
C LYS A 307 21.86 3.03 4.92
N CYS A 308 20.67 3.11 5.52
CA CYS A 308 19.93 1.95 6.05
C CYS A 308 19.61 0.88 5.00
N LEU A 309 19.38 1.27 3.73
CA LEU A 309 19.21 0.34 2.61
C LEU A 309 20.54 0.01 1.94
N GLN A 310 21.46 0.98 1.85
CA GLN A 310 22.78 0.79 1.25
C GLN A 310 23.56 -0.32 1.95
N ASP A 311 23.53 -0.33 3.28
CA ASP A 311 24.34 -1.23 4.11
C ASP A 311 23.64 -2.58 4.40
N ILE A 312 22.46 -2.86 3.82
CA ILE A 312 21.87 -4.21 3.89
C ILE A 312 22.81 -5.18 3.18
N ASP A 313 23.17 -6.29 3.81
CA ASP A 313 23.95 -7.33 3.15
C ASP A 313 23.10 -8.07 2.10
N ASN A 314 23.58 -8.17 0.86
CA ASN A 314 22.86 -8.91 -0.18
C ASN A 314 22.79 -10.40 0.15
N GLY A 315 23.77 -10.96 0.88
CA GLY A 315 23.75 -12.36 1.30
C GLY A 315 22.47 -12.72 2.05
N PHE A 316 22.02 -11.87 2.98
CA PHE A 316 20.74 -12.06 3.67
C PHE A 316 19.54 -12.05 2.72
N VAL A 317 19.58 -11.23 1.67
CA VAL A 317 18.51 -11.16 0.67
C VAL A 317 18.51 -12.42 -0.20
N ILE A 318 19.68 -12.87 -0.66
CA ILE A 318 19.83 -14.08 -1.48
C ILE A 318 19.42 -15.34 -0.69
N ASP A 319 19.83 -15.44 0.58
CA ASP A 319 19.43 -16.54 1.46
C ASP A 319 17.90 -16.58 1.65
N ALA A 320 17.27 -15.40 1.80
CA ALA A 320 15.83 -15.29 1.87
C ALA A 320 15.15 -15.73 0.57
N VAL A 321 15.67 -15.30 -0.59
CA VAL A 321 15.17 -15.73 -1.90
C VAL A 321 15.24 -17.25 -2.03
N SER A 322 16.38 -17.85 -1.73
CA SER A 322 16.57 -19.31 -1.76
C SER A 322 15.56 -20.04 -0.89
N ARG A 323 15.36 -19.60 0.37
CA ARG A 323 14.37 -20.23 1.26
C ARG A 323 12.96 -20.16 0.69
N TRP A 324 12.51 -19.00 0.21
CA TRP A 324 11.16 -18.87 -0.34
C TRP A 324 10.95 -19.70 -1.60
N LEU A 325 11.96 -19.82 -2.46
CA LEU A 325 11.86 -20.63 -3.68
C LEU A 325 11.87 -22.14 -3.40
N ILE A 326 12.50 -22.59 -2.32
CA ILE A 326 12.41 -24.00 -1.88
C ILE A 326 11.02 -24.32 -1.33
N HIS A 327 10.45 -23.45 -0.49
CA HIS A 327 9.15 -23.68 0.15
C HIS A 327 7.95 -23.48 -0.79
N SER A 328 8.17 -22.93 -1.98
CA SER A 328 7.13 -22.71 -3.00
C SER A 328 7.00 -23.87 -4.00
N ARG A 329 7.80 -24.93 -3.86
CA ARG A 329 7.71 -26.18 -4.62
C ARG A 329 6.91 -27.22 -3.84
#